data_AF-A0A8X6XWV9-F1
#
_entry.id   AF-A0A8X6XWV9-F1
#
_cell.length_a   1.000
_cell.length_b   1.000
_cell.length_c   1.000
_cell.angle_alpha   90.00
_cell.angle_beta   90.00
_cell.angle_gamma   90.00
#
_symmetry.space_group_name_H-M   'P 1'
#
loop_
_entity.id
_entity.type
_entity.pdbx_description
1 polymer ?
#
loop_
_entity_poly.entity_id
_entity_poly.type
_entity_poly.pdbx_seq_one_letter_code
_entity_poly.pdbx_strand_id
1 'polypeptide(L)'
;MEESYPRRRNGSEYYSKKKKPFVKDRSGERYARDKEGNQLYPNSRKPFARNRSNEEYYARDFQGNEMYPLQQGKSVIIQDNEGRFQLAKTSNGTERYPRDAKGNEYYLQLDGKPLLLRKPNGEHYLAQNRKGFNLIPWNLLAEYAIDDEPYLFTKDVLGNNVYVRQSELPQRLSAICQCVCNILFDCPVTLNAFAAIKS
;
A
#
# COMPACT_ATOMS: atom_id res chain seq x y z
N MET A 1 -29.99 -20.09 13.35
CA MET A 1 -30.24 -20.01 11.90
C MET A 1 -29.05 -19.27 11.31
N GLU A 2 -28.23 -19.92 10.48
CA GLU A 2 -27.09 -19.21 9.86
C GLU A 2 -27.65 -18.24 8.82
N GLU A 3 -27.37 -16.95 9.00
CA GLU A 3 -27.71 -15.97 7.97
C GLU A 3 -26.83 -16.27 6.73
N SER A 4 -27.35 -16.00 5.54
CA SER A 4 -26.59 -16.18 4.30
C SER A 4 -26.77 -14.98 3.39
N TYR A 5 -25.74 -14.70 2.61
CA TYR A 5 -25.83 -13.66 1.60
C TYR A 5 -26.73 -14.10 0.45
N PRO A 6 -27.52 -13.16 -0.10
CA PRO A 6 -28.11 -13.35 -1.41
C PRO A 6 -27.04 -13.71 -2.46
N ARG A 7 -27.40 -14.57 -3.40
CA ARG A 7 -26.51 -15.03 -4.48
C ARG A 7 -27.03 -14.61 -5.84
N ARG A 8 -26.11 -14.28 -6.74
CA ARG A 8 -26.37 -14.06 -8.16
C ARG A 8 -26.41 -15.40 -8.90
N ARG A 9 -26.95 -15.40 -10.12
CA ARG A 9 -27.00 -16.60 -10.99
C ARG A 9 -25.63 -17.21 -11.27
N ASN A 10 -24.57 -16.40 -11.24
CA ASN A 10 -23.18 -16.84 -11.45
C ASN A 10 -22.52 -17.41 -10.18
N GLY A 11 -23.25 -17.55 -9.07
CA GLY A 11 -22.74 -18.08 -7.81
C GLY A 11 -22.17 -17.04 -6.85
N SER A 12 -21.84 -15.82 -7.31
CA SER A 12 -21.31 -14.77 -6.44
C SER A 12 -22.34 -14.29 -5.40
N GLU A 13 -21.91 -14.18 -4.15
CA GLU A 13 -22.65 -13.52 -3.07
C GLU A 13 -22.61 -11.99 -3.24
N TYR A 14 -23.58 -11.27 -2.67
CA TYR A 14 -23.57 -9.80 -2.68
C TYR A 14 -24.20 -9.17 -1.43
N TYR A 15 -23.75 -7.95 -1.14
CA TYR A 15 -24.28 -7.11 -0.08
C TYR A 15 -25.65 -6.54 -0.43
N SER A 16 -26.66 -6.81 0.40
CA SER A 16 -27.99 -6.20 0.24
C SER A 16 -27.98 -4.75 0.73
N LYS A 17 -28.49 -3.82 -0.09
CA LYS A 17 -28.52 -2.37 0.23
C LYS A 17 -29.34 -2.01 1.49
N LYS A 18 -30.27 -2.88 1.91
CA LYS A 18 -31.24 -2.60 2.98
C LYS A 18 -30.90 -3.21 4.33
N LYS A 19 -29.78 -3.93 4.44
CA LYS A 19 -29.40 -4.68 5.66
C LYS A 19 -28.00 -4.30 6.12
N LYS A 20 -27.67 -4.66 7.37
CA LYS A 20 -26.28 -4.63 7.83
C LYS A 20 -25.42 -5.41 6.83
N PRO A 21 -24.22 -4.90 6.49
CA PRO A 21 -23.42 -5.49 5.43
C PRO A 21 -22.99 -6.90 5.79
N PHE A 22 -22.71 -7.20 7.06
CA PHE A 22 -22.19 -8.51 7.42
C PHE A 22 -23.26 -9.50 7.84
N VAL A 23 -23.20 -10.68 7.23
CA VAL A 23 -23.85 -11.90 7.70
C VAL A 23 -23.07 -12.47 8.88
N LYS A 24 -23.77 -13.01 9.87
CA LYS A 24 -23.18 -13.68 11.03
C LYS A 24 -23.32 -15.20 10.93
N ASP A 25 -22.22 -15.89 11.17
CA ASP A 25 -22.17 -17.33 11.37
C ASP A 25 -21.67 -17.65 12.78
N ARG A 26 -21.35 -18.93 13.04
CA ARG A 26 -20.81 -19.32 14.33
C ARG A 26 -19.54 -18.51 14.65
N SER A 27 -18.61 -18.33 13.72
CA SER A 27 -17.28 -17.70 13.86
C SER A 27 -17.28 -16.16 13.91
N GLY A 28 -18.43 -15.52 13.73
CA GLY A 28 -18.57 -14.07 13.78
C GLY A 28 -19.23 -13.53 12.51
N GLU A 29 -18.89 -12.30 12.15
CA GLU A 29 -19.25 -11.71 10.87
C GLU A 29 -18.38 -12.28 9.76
N ARG A 30 -18.96 -12.50 8.56
CA ARG A 30 -18.25 -13.00 7.38
C ARG A 30 -18.40 -12.09 6.18
N TYR A 31 -17.39 -12.01 5.32
CA TYR A 31 -17.48 -11.33 4.03
C TYR A 31 -18.34 -12.11 3.02
N ALA A 32 -18.93 -11.39 2.08
CA ALA A 32 -19.51 -12.00 0.88
C ALA A 32 -18.38 -12.53 -0.01
N ARG A 33 -18.62 -13.59 -0.78
CA ARG A 33 -17.63 -14.16 -1.71
C ARG A 33 -18.06 -14.06 -3.16
N ASP A 34 -17.13 -13.87 -4.07
CA ASP A 34 -17.38 -14.07 -5.50
C ASP A 34 -17.40 -15.56 -5.88
N LYS A 35 -17.62 -15.85 -7.17
CA LYS A 35 -17.67 -17.21 -7.73
C LYS A 35 -16.33 -17.97 -7.63
N GLU A 36 -15.22 -17.25 -7.50
CA GLU A 36 -13.86 -17.79 -7.39
C GLU A 36 -13.46 -18.03 -5.93
N GLY A 37 -14.28 -17.53 -4.99
CA GLY A 37 -14.06 -17.67 -3.56
C GLY A 37 -13.36 -16.47 -2.92
N ASN A 38 -13.07 -15.40 -3.68
CA ASN A 38 -12.51 -14.17 -3.12
C ASN A 38 -13.53 -13.49 -2.23
N GLN A 39 -13.10 -13.06 -1.05
CA GLN A 39 -13.91 -12.27 -0.14
C GLN A 39 -13.98 -10.82 -0.64
N LEU A 40 -15.18 -10.24 -0.57
CA LEU A 40 -15.47 -8.91 -1.09
C LEU A 40 -15.68 -7.94 0.06
N TYR A 41 -15.17 -6.72 -0.08
CA TYR A 41 -15.49 -5.65 0.87
C TYR A 41 -16.87 -5.04 0.59
N PRO A 42 -17.64 -4.70 1.63
CA PRO A 42 -18.84 -3.90 1.43
C PRO A 42 -18.47 -2.47 1.05
N ASN A 43 -19.31 -1.83 0.23
CA ASN A 43 -19.21 -0.40 -0.01
C ASN A 43 -19.74 0.37 1.22
N SER A 44 -18.90 0.50 2.24
CA SER A 44 -19.21 1.07 3.55
C SER A 44 -18.00 1.81 4.12
N ARG A 45 -18.24 2.83 4.95
CA ARG A 45 -17.16 3.53 5.69
C ARG A 45 -16.43 2.63 6.68
N LYS A 46 -17.10 1.61 7.21
CA LYS A 46 -16.49 0.56 8.05
C LYS A 46 -16.52 -0.74 7.26
N PRO A 47 -15.45 -1.04 6.51
CA PRO A 47 -15.43 -2.18 5.60
C PRO A 47 -15.09 -3.50 6.30
N PHE A 48 -14.69 -3.48 7.57
CA PHE A 48 -14.17 -4.66 8.26
C PHE A 48 -15.25 -5.51 8.92
N ALA A 49 -15.21 -6.80 8.65
CA ALA A 49 -15.94 -7.81 9.41
C ALA A 49 -15.23 -8.08 10.74
N ARG A 50 -15.98 -8.58 11.73
CA ARG A 50 -15.47 -8.90 13.07
C ARG A 50 -15.62 -10.38 13.43
N ASN A 51 -14.62 -10.94 14.10
CA ASN A 51 -14.69 -12.31 14.62
C ASN A 51 -15.56 -12.40 15.90
N ARG A 52 -15.66 -13.58 16.53
CA ARG A 52 -16.40 -13.76 17.81
C ARG A 52 -15.88 -12.89 18.95
N SER A 53 -14.58 -12.60 18.96
CA SER A 53 -13.92 -11.73 19.94
C SER A 53 -14.11 -10.24 19.64
N ASN A 54 -14.92 -9.91 18.61
CA ASN A 54 -15.18 -8.56 18.13
C ASN A 54 -13.92 -7.85 17.56
N GLU A 55 -12.92 -8.62 17.12
CA GLU A 55 -11.72 -8.12 16.47
C GLU A 55 -11.94 -8.02 14.96
N GLU A 56 -11.52 -6.91 14.37
CA GLU A 56 -11.60 -6.65 12.94
C GLU A 56 -10.58 -7.49 12.18
N TYR A 57 -10.93 -7.94 10.98
CA TYR A 57 -10.00 -8.73 10.15
C TYR A 57 -10.15 -8.44 8.66
N TYR A 58 -9.09 -8.64 7.88
CA TYR A 58 -9.08 -8.38 6.45
C TYR A 58 -9.80 -9.46 5.64
N ALA A 59 -10.39 -9.06 4.52
CA ALA A 59 -10.93 -9.98 3.53
C ALA A 59 -9.77 -10.75 2.87
N ARG A 60 -10.01 -11.99 2.45
CA ARG A 60 -9.01 -12.85 1.81
C ARG A 60 -9.37 -13.20 0.37
N ASP A 61 -8.38 -13.26 -0.50
CA ASP A 61 -8.54 -13.82 -1.84
C ASP A 61 -8.71 -15.35 -1.79
N PHE A 62 -8.94 -15.96 -2.95
CA PHE A 62 -9.10 -17.41 -3.08
C PHE A 62 -7.86 -18.21 -2.67
N GLN A 63 -6.68 -17.59 -2.68
CA GLN A 63 -5.41 -18.18 -2.26
C GLN A 63 -5.16 -18.02 -0.75
N GLY A 64 -6.03 -17.31 -0.04
CA GLY A 64 -5.92 -17.04 1.39
C GLY A 64 -5.05 -15.83 1.74
N ASN A 65 -4.64 -15.01 0.77
CA ASN A 65 -3.94 -13.76 1.05
C ASN A 65 -4.95 -12.69 1.50
N GLU A 66 -4.62 -11.99 2.57
CA GLU A 66 -5.40 -10.86 3.06
C GLU A 66 -5.23 -9.65 2.14
N MET A 67 -6.33 -8.94 1.93
CA MET A 67 -6.45 -7.80 1.03
C MET A 67 -6.81 -6.56 1.81
N TYR A 68 -6.18 -5.43 1.51
CA TYR A 68 -6.65 -4.16 2.05
C TYR A 68 -7.90 -3.68 1.30
N PRO A 69 -8.91 -3.13 2.00
CA PRO A 69 -9.99 -2.40 1.34
C PRO A 69 -9.44 -1.09 0.77
N LEU A 70 -9.91 -0.71 -0.42
CA LEU A 70 -9.53 0.56 -1.04
C LEU A 70 -10.65 1.59 -0.83
N GLN A 71 -10.33 2.73 -0.22
CA GLN A 71 -11.25 3.87 -0.10
C GLN A 71 -10.53 5.17 -0.47
N GLN A 72 -11.19 6.00 -1.28
CA GLN A 72 -10.63 7.29 -1.73
C GLN A 72 -9.21 7.16 -2.32
N GLY A 73 -8.94 6.03 -2.98
CA GLY A 73 -7.65 5.76 -3.62
C GLY A 73 -6.53 5.29 -2.70
N LYS A 74 -6.80 5.03 -1.41
CA LYS A 74 -5.83 4.53 -0.43
C LYS A 74 -6.36 3.28 0.26
N SER A 75 -5.45 2.40 0.69
CA SER A 75 -5.82 1.28 1.54
C SER A 75 -6.32 1.80 2.88
N VAL A 76 -7.38 1.18 3.42
CA VAL A 76 -7.81 1.40 4.81
C VAL A 76 -7.18 0.32 5.68
N ILE A 77 -6.57 0.73 6.77
CA ILE A 77 -5.79 -0.13 7.67
C ILE A 77 -6.56 -0.26 8.98
N ILE A 78 -6.62 -1.48 9.50
CA ILE A 78 -7.13 -1.75 10.84
C ILE A 78 -6.09 -1.23 11.83
N GLN A 79 -6.53 -0.38 12.75
CA GLN A 79 -5.71 0.17 13.81
C GLN A 79 -6.39 -0.12 15.14
N ASP A 80 -5.63 -0.63 16.11
CA ASP A 80 -6.16 -0.87 17.45
C ASP A 80 -6.22 0.42 18.28
N ASN A 81 -6.78 0.31 19.49
CA ASN A 81 -6.94 1.46 20.39
C ASN A 81 -5.60 2.02 20.90
N GLU A 82 -4.51 1.26 20.77
CA GLU A 82 -3.15 1.66 21.15
C GLU A 82 -2.40 2.30 19.96
N GLY A 83 -3.06 2.40 18.80
CA GLY A 83 -2.48 2.98 17.61
C GLY A 83 -1.64 2.00 16.77
N ARG A 84 -1.59 0.71 17.12
CA ARG A 84 -0.85 -0.28 16.36
C ARG A 84 -1.61 -0.67 15.10
N PHE A 85 -0.88 -0.78 14.00
CA PHE A 85 -1.45 -1.23 12.73
C PHE A 85 -1.49 -2.75 12.66
N GLN A 86 -2.64 -3.30 12.30
CA GLN A 86 -2.73 -4.67 11.84
C GLN A 86 -2.48 -4.68 10.33
N LEU A 87 -1.46 -5.40 9.87
CA LEU A 87 -1.10 -5.47 8.47
C LEU A 87 -1.74 -6.69 7.80
N ALA A 88 -2.08 -6.55 6.52
CA ALA A 88 -2.54 -7.67 5.72
C ALA A 88 -1.38 -8.63 5.43
N LYS A 89 -1.65 -9.92 5.59
CA LYS A 89 -0.68 -11.00 5.40
C LYS A 89 -0.97 -11.82 4.14
N THR A 90 0.07 -12.34 3.50
CA THR A 90 -0.08 -13.42 2.52
C THR A 90 -0.49 -14.72 3.19
N SER A 91 -0.88 -15.72 2.41
CA SER A 91 -1.28 -17.04 2.92
C SER A 91 -0.18 -17.76 3.72
N ASN A 92 1.09 -17.42 3.50
CA ASN A 92 2.23 -17.90 4.28
C ASN A 92 2.52 -17.07 5.55
N GLY A 93 1.67 -16.09 5.88
CA GLY A 93 1.82 -15.24 7.07
C GLY A 93 2.74 -14.02 6.90
N THR A 94 3.32 -13.78 5.72
CA THR A 94 4.21 -12.63 5.49
C THR A 94 3.40 -11.33 5.40
N GLU A 95 3.78 -10.33 6.19
CA GLU A 95 3.15 -9.02 6.20
C GLU A 95 3.50 -8.22 4.95
N ARG A 96 2.55 -7.38 4.49
CA ARG A 96 2.73 -6.55 3.30
C ARG A 96 2.29 -5.12 3.54
N TYR A 97 2.95 -4.19 2.85
CA TYR A 97 2.55 -2.80 2.85
C TYR A 97 1.18 -2.57 2.19
N PRO A 98 0.43 -1.56 2.66
CA PRO A 98 -0.75 -1.08 1.98
C PRO A 98 -0.42 -0.52 0.60
N ARG A 99 -1.42 -0.52 -0.29
CA ARG A 99 -1.29 -0.03 -1.67
C ARG A 99 -2.28 1.09 -1.98
N ASP A 100 -1.87 2.01 -2.83
CA ASP A 100 -2.75 3.02 -3.42
C ASP A 100 -3.56 2.44 -4.59
N ALA A 101 -4.52 3.21 -5.13
CA ALA A 101 -5.31 2.80 -6.29
C ALA A 101 -4.49 2.59 -7.57
N LYS A 102 -3.26 3.10 -7.63
CA LYS A 102 -2.34 2.92 -8.76
C LYS A 102 -1.50 1.66 -8.60
N GLY A 103 -1.61 0.95 -7.47
CA GLY A 103 -0.85 -0.25 -7.14
C GLY A 103 0.53 0.02 -6.55
N ASN A 104 0.84 1.26 -6.12
CA ASN A 104 2.07 1.56 -5.41
C ASN A 104 1.91 1.24 -3.92
N GLU A 105 2.85 0.49 -3.37
CA GLU A 105 2.98 0.33 -1.93
C GLU A 105 3.52 1.61 -1.29
N TYR A 106 3.20 1.80 -0.01
CA TYR A 106 3.65 2.96 0.75
C TYR A 106 3.88 2.60 2.22
N TYR A 107 4.71 3.39 2.87
CA TYR A 107 5.04 3.19 4.28
C TYR A 107 3.95 3.76 5.17
N LEU A 108 3.54 2.99 6.18
CA LEU A 108 2.82 3.55 7.32
C LEU A 108 3.80 4.31 8.22
N GLN A 109 3.32 5.27 8.98
CA GLN A 109 4.14 6.00 9.94
C GLN A 109 3.80 5.59 11.37
N LEU A 110 4.83 5.24 12.14
CA LEU A 110 4.76 5.04 13.58
C LEU A 110 5.75 6.02 14.22
N ASP A 111 5.25 6.90 15.09
CA ASP A 111 6.06 7.93 15.77
C ASP A 111 6.89 8.80 14.81
N GLY A 112 6.27 9.19 13.68
CA GLY A 112 6.90 10.01 12.65
C GLY A 112 7.95 9.29 11.79
N LYS A 113 8.13 7.98 11.98
CA LYS A 113 9.08 7.16 11.20
C LYS A 113 8.34 6.14 10.33
N PRO A 114 8.85 5.84 9.13
CA PRO A 114 8.34 4.74 8.31
C PRO A 114 8.39 3.40 9.06
N LEU A 115 7.26 2.69 9.09
CA LEU A 115 7.15 1.34 9.63
C LEU A 115 7.91 0.37 8.72
N LEU A 116 8.92 -0.31 9.26
CA LEU A 116 9.78 -1.22 8.50
C LEU A 116 9.32 -2.66 8.69
N LEU A 117 8.91 -3.31 7.61
CA LEU A 117 8.58 -4.73 7.60
C LEU A 117 9.84 -5.56 7.36
N ARG A 118 9.83 -6.78 7.88
CA ARG A 118 10.89 -7.76 7.67
C ARG A 118 10.35 -8.98 6.94
N LYS A 119 11.16 -9.49 6.02
CA LYS A 119 10.96 -10.79 5.40
C LYS A 119 11.33 -11.90 6.42
N PRO A 120 10.95 -13.16 6.16
CA PRO A 120 11.32 -14.28 7.02
C PRO A 120 12.84 -14.48 7.19
N ASN A 121 13.65 -14.06 6.22
CA ASN A 121 15.12 -14.11 6.29
C ASN A 121 15.74 -12.96 7.12
N GLY A 122 14.93 -12.06 7.68
CA GLY A 122 15.37 -10.93 8.50
C GLY A 122 15.65 -9.64 7.72
N GLU A 123 15.76 -9.69 6.38
CA GLU A 123 15.93 -8.50 5.55
C GLU A 123 14.71 -7.57 5.60
N HIS A 124 14.90 -6.30 5.29
CA HIS A 124 13.76 -5.40 5.11
C HIS A 124 12.96 -5.80 3.87
N TYR A 125 11.64 -5.87 4.03
CA TYR A 125 10.70 -5.82 2.92
C TYR A 125 10.54 -4.36 2.56
N LEU A 126 11.01 -3.94 1.37
CA LEU A 126 10.88 -2.57 0.89
C LEU A 126 9.54 -2.40 0.16
N ALA A 127 8.90 -1.24 0.33
CA ALA A 127 7.71 -0.91 -0.44
C ALA A 127 8.06 -0.81 -1.92
N GLN A 128 7.21 -1.34 -2.79
CA GLN A 128 7.42 -1.28 -4.23
C GLN A 128 6.38 -0.43 -4.93
N ASN A 129 6.79 0.32 -5.94
CA ASN A 129 5.82 0.96 -6.83
C ASN A 129 5.13 -0.09 -7.74
N ARG A 130 4.13 0.33 -8.50
CA ARG A 130 3.40 -0.57 -9.42
C ARG A 130 4.25 -1.24 -10.50
N LYS A 131 5.47 -0.74 -10.73
CA LYS A 131 6.45 -1.28 -11.70
C LYS A 131 7.47 -2.21 -11.04
N GLY A 132 7.41 -2.40 -9.72
CA GLY A 132 8.33 -3.24 -8.96
C GLY A 132 9.62 -2.54 -8.52
N PHE A 133 9.76 -1.23 -8.68
CA PHE A 133 10.94 -0.51 -8.16
C PHE A 133 10.84 -0.36 -6.66
N ASN A 134 11.96 -0.58 -5.97
CA ASN A 134 12.01 -0.47 -4.53
C ASN A 134 12.02 1.01 -4.13
N LEU A 135 11.18 1.35 -3.16
CA LEU A 135 11.11 2.65 -2.53
C LEU A 135 11.88 2.55 -1.21
N ILE A 136 13.09 3.07 -1.16
CA ILE A 136 13.93 3.04 0.04
C ILE A 136 13.52 4.21 0.93
N PRO A 137 13.05 4.00 2.17
CA PRO A 137 12.66 5.09 3.04
C PRO A 137 13.90 5.81 3.57
N TRP A 138 13.78 7.10 3.87
CA TRP A 138 14.91 7.93 4.29
C TRP A 138 15.73 7.36 5.47
N ASN A 139 15.07 6.66 6.40
CA ASN A 139 15.71 6.06 7.57
C ASN A 139 16.48 4.77 7.27
N LEU A 140 16.35 4.21 6.07
CA LEU A 140 17.12 3.07 5.58
C LEU A 140 18.11 3.45 4.47
N LEU A 141 18.13 4.71 4.02
CA LEU A 141 18.95 5.09 2.87
C LEU A 141 20.42 4.78 3.09
N ALA A 142 20.97 5.06 4.28
CA ALA A 142 22.38 4.79 4.59
C ALA A 142 22.74 3.28 4.53
N GLU A 143 21.79 2.39 4.83
CA GLU A 143 22.01 0.94 4.78
C GLU A 143 21.95 0.37 3.36
N TYR A 144 21.20 1.03 2.48
CA TYR A 144 20.97 0.60 1.09
C TYR A 144 21.72 1.43 0.05
N ALA A 145 22.41 2.50 0.48
CA ALA A 145 23.27 3.33 -0.35
C ALA A 145 24.48 2.50 -0.80
N ILE A 146 24.69 2.44 -2.11
CA ILE A 146 25.89 1.89 -2.71
C ILE A 146 26.75 3.08 -3.16
N ASP A 147 28.05 3.01 -2.91
CA ASP A 147 28.99 4.04 -3.34
C ASP A 147 28.86 4.26 -4.86
N ASP A 148 28.88 5.53 -5.28
CA ASP A 148 28.75 6.01 -6.66
C ASP A 148 27.40 5.74 -7.38
N GLU A 149 26.38 5.21 -6.70
CA GLU A 149 25.04 5.06 -7.27
C GLU A 149 24.14 6.27 -6.95
N PRO A 150 23.57 6.96 -7.96
CA PRO A 150 22.64 8.05 -7.71
C PRO A 150 21.23 7.55 -7.35
N TYR A 151 20.60 8.27 -6.41
CA TYR A 151 19.24 7.99 -5.94
C TYR A 151 18.33 9.17 -6.24
N LEU A 152 17.14 8.89 -6.79
CA LEU A 152 16.12 9.89 -7.01
C LEU A 152 15.21 10.02 -5.79
N PHE A 153 15.10 11.24 -5.28
CA PHE A 153 14.17 11.60 -4.22
C PHE A 153 12.73 11.68 -4.74
N THR A 154 11.79 11.12 -3.99
CA THR A 154 10.35 11.27 -4.23
C THR A 154 9.57 11.13 -2.92
N LYS A 155 8.24 11.21 -3.02
CA LYS A 155 7.33 10.98 -1.90
C LYS A 155 6.32 9.88 -2.23
N ASP A 156 6.01 9.06 -1.24
CA ASP A 156 4.91 8.11 -1.35
C ASP A 156 3.54 8.79 -1.15
N VAL A 157 2.45 8.02 -1.19
CA VAL A 157 1.08 8.56 -1.12
C VAL A 157 0.71 9.18 0.23
N LEU A 158 1.49 8.90 1.29
CA LEU A 158 1.35 9.51 2.61
C LEU A 158 2.36 10.65 2.82
N GLY A 159 3.20 10.93 1.83
CA GLY A 159 4.18 12.01 1.90
C GLY A 159 5.50 11.60 2.55
N ASN A 160 5.74 10.30 2.79
CA ASN A 160 7.03 9.83 3.28
C ASN A 160 8.11 10.09 2.24
N ASN A 161 9.27 10.55 2.71
CA ASN A 161 10.46 10.69 1.88
C ASN A 161 11.00 9.29 1.54
N VAL A 162 11.02 8.98 0.23
CA VAL A 162 11.54 7.71 -0.28
C VAL A 162 12.47 7.96 -1.47
N TYR A 163 13.34 7.00 -1.71
CA TYR A 163 14.41 7.07 -2.68
C TYR A 163 14.33 5.87 -3.62
N VAL A 164 14.61 6.10 -4.90
CA VAL A 164 14.65 5.04 -5.92
C VAL A 164 16.03 5.05 -6.56
N ARG A 165 16.66 3.88 -6.69
CA ARG A 165 17.94 3.74 -7.39
C ARG A 165 17.77 4.13 -8.85
N GLN A 166 18.67 4.97 -9.37
CA GLN A 166 18.57 5.42 -10.76
C GLN A 166 18.80 4.26 -11.75
N SER A 167 19.63 3.28 -11.41
CA SER A 167 19.81 2.05 -12.20
C SER A 167 18.55 1.20 -12.32
N GLU A 168 17.61 1.28 -11.38
CA GLU A 168 16.32 0.58 -11.48
C GLU A 168 15.39 1.25 -12.50
N LEU A 169 15.70 2.46 -12.97
CA LEU A 169 14.85 3.20 -13.90
C LEU A 169 15.13 2.80 -15.36
N PRO A 170 14.10 2.77 -16.22
CA PRO A 170 14.28 2.56 -17.65
C PRO A 170 15.21 3.61 -18.26
N GLN A 171 16.10 3.20 -19.16
CA GLN A 171 17.13 4.06 -19.78
C GLN A 171 16.59 5.36 -20.42
N ARG A 172 15.34 5.37 -20.90
CA ARG A 172 14.72 6.59 -21.44
C ARG A 172 14.42 7.66 -20.37
N LEU A 173 14.13 7.23 -19.14
CA LEU A 173 13.99 8.12 -17.98
C LEU A 173 15.36 8.45 -17.38
N SER A 174 16.32 7.51 -17.42
CA SER A 174 17.69 7.78 -16.97
C SER A 174 18.37 8.84 -17.83
N ALA A 175 18.11 8.90 -19.15
CA ALA A 175 18.65 9.93 -20.03
C ALA A 175 18.10 11.33 -19.73
N ILE A 176 16.79 11.45 -19.45
CA ILE A 176 16.18 12.72 -19.04
C ILE A 176 16.69 13.13 -17.64
N CYS A 177 16.80 12.19 -16.71
CA CYS A 177 17.39 12.46 -15.39
C CYS A 177 18.89 12.78 -15.46
N GLN A 178 19.66 12.13 -16.32
CA GLN A 178 21.07 12.47 -16.59
C GLN A 178 21.20 13.85 -17.20
N CYS A 179 20.33 14.25 -18.14
CA CYS A 179 20.31 15.61 -18.66
C CYS A 179 20.02 16.64 -17.56
N VAL A 180 19.02 16.41 -16.69
CA VAL A 180 18.68 17.36 -15.61
C VAL A 180 19.76 17.39 -14.53
N CYS A 181 20.36 16.25 -14.16
CA CYS A 181 21.46 16.18 -13.20
C CYS A 181 22.74 16.84 -13.74
N ASN A 182 23.10 16.62 -15.02
CA ASN A 182 24.28 17.27 -15.62
C ASN A 182 24.08 18.80 -15.76
N ILE A 183 22.86 19.26 -16.06
CA ILE A 183 22.55 20.71 -16.09
C ILE A 183 22.70 21.35 -14.70
N LEU A 184 22.43 20.61 -13.61
CA LEU A 184 22.54 21.12 -12.25
C LEU A 184 23.96 21.04 -11.67
N PHE A 185 24.85 20.20 -12.22
CA PHE A 185 26.24 20.08 -11.77
C PHE A 185 27.24 20.90 -12.61
N ASP A 186 26.96 21.21 -13.88
CA ASP A 186 27.88 21.95 -14.77
C ASP A 186 27.61 23.47 -14.91
N CYS A 187 26.69 24.05 -14.14
CA CYS A 187 26.44 25.50 -14.19
C CYS A 187 26.25 26.16 -12.82
N PRO A 188 27.29 26.81 -12.25
CA PRO A 188 27.12 27.70 -11.11
C PRO A 188 26.52 29.07 -11.50
N VAL A 189 25.93 29.23 -12.69
CA VAL A 189 25.39 30.51 -13.16
C VAL A 189 24.06 30.30 -13.87
N THR A 190 22.97 30.14 -13.12
CA THR A 190 21.64 30.73 -13.44
C THR A 190 20.67 30.49 -12.28
N LEU A 191 20.93 31.09 -11.11
CA LEU A 191 19.96 31.20 -10.03
C LEU A 191 19.22 32.56 -10.03
N ASN A 192 19.38 33.36 -11.08
CA ASN A 192 18.78 34.70 -11.19
C ASN A 192 17.81 34.91 -12.38
N ALA A 193 17.35 33.85 -13.05
CA ALA A 193 16.46 34.01 -14.22
C ALA A 193 14.95 33.80 -13.95
N PHE A 194 14.53 33.48 -12.72
CA PHE A 194 13.10 33.29 -12.38
C PHE A 194 12.47 34.47 -11.63
N ALA A 195 13.12 35.64 -11.64
CA ALA A 195 12.59 36.87 -11.06
C ALA A 195 12.19 37.91 -12.13
N ALA A 196 11.48 37.52 -13.20
CA ALA A 196 10.86 38.50 -14.11
C ALA A 196 9.80 37.90 -15.06
N ILE A 197 8.72 37.31 -14.56
CA ILE A 197 7.43 37.34 -15.29
C ILE A 197 6.30 37.51 -14.25
N LYS A 198 6.20 38.73 -13.72
CA LYS A 198 4.91 39.35 -13.39
C LYS A 198 4.64 40.37 -14.49
N SER A 199 3.61 40.12 -15.26
CA SER A 199 2.83 41.15 -15.96
C SER A 199 1.38 40.86 -15.65
#